data_AF-A0A1H3XWK0-F1
#
_entry.id   AF-A0A1H3XWK0-F1
#
_cell.length_a   1.000
_cell.length_b   1.000
_cell.length_c   1.000
_cell.angle_alpha   90.00
_cell.angle_beta   90.00
_cell.angle_gamma   90.00
#
_symmetry.space_group_name_H-M   'P 1'
#
loop_
_entity.id
_entity.type
_entity.pdbx_description
1 polymer ?
#
loop_
_entity_poly.entity_id
_entity_poly.type
_entity_poly.pdbx_seq_one_letter_code
_entity_poly.pdbx_strand_id
1 'polypeptide(L)'
;MHNLIMKVMKRKIFAAAMALCLMAGTSAFAQQNKPDAPKERPTAEQMAQRKTDRMTERLKLNESQAKQVYAINLAQIKEMIAQREKMEAARKAEAEKMKSILTTEQFMQWSQMQQQHMRMPGQRGHGPQAMHKGKDGKKQGECKANCDKPCPVRDKKGKE
;
A
#
# COMPACT_ATOMS: atom_id res chain seq x y z
N MET A 1 61.14 26.61 37.20
CA MET A 1 59.90 25.99 37.71
C MET A 1 58.66 26.33 36.85
N HIS A 2 58.74 26.30 35.51
CA HIS A 2 57.54 26.40 34.64
C HIS A 2 57.53 25.38 33.49
N ASN A 3 58.68 24.76 33.16
CA ASN A 3 58.81 23.79 32.07
C ASN A 3 58.69 22.31 32.48
N LEU A 4 58.41 22.00 33.75
CA LEU A 4 58.21 20.62 34.23
C LEU A 4 56.74 20.25 34.54
N ILE A 5 55.85 21.23 34.74
CA ILE A 5 54.43 20.99 35.07
C ILE A 5 53.59 20.80 33.79
N MET A 6 53.93 21.46 32.68
CA MET A 6 53.19 21.32 31.42
C MET A 6 53.43 19.98 30.68
N LYS A 7 54.47 19.22 31.05
CA LYS A 7 54.86 17.97 30.38
C LYS A 7 54.16 16.73 30.97
N VAL A 8 53.58 16.84 32.17
CA VAL A 8 52.86 15.75 32.86
C VAL A 8 51.35 15.76 32.54
N MET A 9 50.75 16.93 32.33
CA MET A 9 49.30 17.03 32.02
C MET A 9 48.93 16.68 30.57
N LYS A 10 49.87 16.67 29.61
CA LYS A 10 49.58 16.34 28.21
C LYS A 10 49.66 14.83 27.88
N ARG A 11 50.15 13.99 28.81
CA ARG A 11 50.26 12.53 28.63
C ARG A 11 49.10 11.74 29.23
N LYS A 12 48.21 12.37 30.01
CA LYS A 12 47.02 11.71 30.60
C LYS A 12 45.71 11.98 29.86
N ILE A 13 45.74 12.77 28.78
CA ILE A 13 44.56 13.04 27.95
C ILE A 13 44.43 12.00 26.80
N PHE A 14 45.47 11.21 26.53
CA PHE A 14 45.46 10.21 25.45
C PHE A 14 44.99 8.80 25.84
N ALA A 15 44.60 8.56 27.10
CA ALA A 15 44.26 7.22 27.59
C ALA A 15 42.78 7.04 28.04
N ALA A 16 41.91 8.00 27.74
CA ALA A 16 40.49 7.97 28.16
C ALA A 16 39.49 8.04 26.98
N ALA A 17 39.93 7.71 25.76
CA ALA A 17 39.08 7.70 24.55
C ALA A 17 39.00 6.33 23.85
N MET A 18 39.43 5.26 24.51
CA MET A 18 39.50 3.89 23.95
C MET A 18 38.72 2.88 24.81
N ALA A 19 37.52 3.24 25.28
CA ALA A 19 36.71 2.33 26.11
C ALA A 19 35.18 2.57 26.03
N LEU A 20 34.65 3.14 24.93
CA LEU A 20 33.20 3.42 24.88
C LEU A 20 32.55 3.44 23.49
N CYS A 21 33.04 2.65 22.52
CA CYS A 21 32.34 2.46 21.24
C CYS A 21 32.42 1.01 20.73
N LEU A 22 32.09 0.04 21.59
CA LEU A 22 31.83 -1.35 21.19
C LEU A 22 30.45 -1.79 21.67
N MET A 23 29.43 -1.03 21.28
CA MET A 23 28.06 -1.53 21.25
C MET A 23 27.54 -1.29 19.83
N ALA A 24 27.62 -2.36 19.04
CA ALA A 24 26.86 -2.52 17.82
C ALA A 24 25.38 -2.31 18.13
N GLY A 25 24.87 -1.14 17.79
CA GLY A 25 23.45 -0.85 17.76
C GLY A 25 23.08 -0.49 16.34
N THR A 26 22.93 -1.50 15.49
CA THR A 26 22.11 -1.36 14.30
C THR A 26 20.75 -0.86 14.77
N SER A 27 20.46 0.43 14.58
CA SER A 27 19.09 0.94 14.64
C SER A 27 18.36 0.45 13.40
N ALA A 28 18.15 -0.87 13.34
CA ALA A 28 16.94 -1.38 12.74
C ALA A 28 15.81 -0.76 13.56
N PHE A 29 15.21 0.31 13.05
CA PHE A 29 13.80 0.58 13.30
C PHE A 29 13.03 -0.60 12.70
N ALA A 30 13.15 -1.78 13.32
CA ALA A 30 12.16 -2.81 13.24
C ALA A 30 10.90 -2.11 13.75
N GLN A 31 9.98 -1.87 12.82
CA GLN A 31 8.70 -1.27 13.10
C GLN A 31 8.18 -1.89 14.39
N GLN A 32 8.03 -1.03 15.40
CA GLN A 32 7.36 -1.35 16.64
C GLN A 32 5.93 -1.71 16.24
N ASN A 33 5.74 -2.98 15.85
CA ASN A 33 4.46 -3.61 15.60
C ASN A 33 3.79 -3.70 16.95
N LYS A 34 3.28 -2.55 17.43
CA LYS A 34 2.12 -2.57 18.30
C LYS A 34 1.09 -3.39 17.52
N PRO A 35 0.53 -4.47 18.08
CA PRO A 35 -0.59 -5.13 17.44
C PRO A 35 -1.67 -4.06 17.27
N ASP A 36 -1.87 -3.59 16.04
CA ASP A 36 -2.98 -2.69 15.71
C ASP A 36 -4.22 -3.36 16.29
N ALA A 37 -4.89 -2.68 17.22
CA ALA A 37 -6.16 -3.15 17.75
C ALA A 37 -7.07 -3.55 16.58
N PRO A 38 -7.86 -4.63 16.67
CA PRO A 38 -8.66 -5.11 15.56
C PRO A 38 -9.50 -3.97 15.01
N LYS A 39 -9.13 -3.44 13.83
CA LYS A 39 -9.93 -2.40 13.17
C LYS A 39 -11.24 -3.07 12.80
N GLU A 40 -12.32 -2.63 13.46
CA GLU A 40 -13.66 -3.09 13.16
C GLU A 40 -13.92 -2.88 11.66
N ARG A 41 -14.53 -3.89 11.02
CA ARG A 41 -14.86 -3.77 9.60
C ARG A 41 -15.87 -2.63 9.45
N PRO A 42 -15.67 -1.68 8.52
CA PRO A 42 -16.62 -0.60 8.31
C PRO A 42 -18.03 -1.14 8.05
N THR A 43 -19.05 -0.48 8.60
CA THR A 43 -20.45 -0.87 8.37
C THR A 43 -20.88 -0.57 6.93
N ALA A 44 -21.99 -1.15 6.50
CA ALA A 44 -22.54 -0.88 5.17
C ALA A 44 -22.87 0.61 4.98
N GLU A 45 -23.39 1.25 6.02
CA GLU A 45 -23.72 2.68 6.06
C GLU A 45 -22.46 3.54 5.94
N GLN A 46 -21.42 3.21 6.70
CA GLN A 46 -20.15 3.95 6.65
C GLN A 46 -19.50 3.85 5.27
N MET A 47 -19.55 2.67 4.65
CA MET A 47 -19.05 2.48 3.29
C MET A 47 -19.88 3.25 2.26
N ALA A 48 -21.21 3.23 2.40
CA ALA A 48 -22.13 3.94 1.51
C ALA A 48 -21.94 5.45 1.61
N GLN A 49 -21.77 5.96 2.83
CA GLN A 49 -21.48 7.37 3.09
C GLN A 49 -20.18 7.78 2.41
N ARG A 50 -19.07 7.07 2.65
CA ARG A 50 -17.78 7.36 2.02
C ARG A 50 -17.82 7.33 0.49
N LYS A 51 -18.60 6.43 -0.12
CA LYS A 51 -18.78 6.40 -1.58
C LYS A 51 -19.56 7.63 -2.06
N THR A 52 -20.60 8.00 -1.33
CA THR A 52 -21.44 9.16 -1.62
C THR A 52 -20.64 10.44 -1.49
N ASP A 53 -19.92 10.65 -0.38
CA ASP A 53 -19.10 11.85 -0.14
C ASP A 53 -18.09 12.08 -1.26
N ARG A 54 -17.38 11.02 -1.70
CA ARG A 54 -16.46 11.11 -2.83
C ARG A 54 -17.14 11.52 -4.13
N MET A 55 -18.35 11.04 -4.39
CA MET A 55 -19.10 11.42 -5.58
C MET A 55 -19.63 12.84 -5.47
N THR A 56 -20.14 13.23 -4.31
CA THR A 56 -20.54 14.60 -4.02
C THR A 56 -19.39 15.58 -4.23
N GLU A 57 -18.20 15.27 -3.73
CA GLU A 57 -17.02 16.13 -3.88
C GLU A 57 -16.57 16.27 -5.34
N ARG A 58 -16.53 15.15 -6.09
CA ARG A 58 -16.03 15.11 -7.47
C ARG A 58 -17.02 15.66 -8.49
N LEU A 59 -18.30 15.39 -8.29
CA LEU A 59 -19.37 15.73 -9.23
C LEU A 59 -20.17 16.97 -8.78
N LYS A 60 -19.85 17.52 -7.60
CA LYS A 60 -20.56 18.66 -7.00
C LYS A 60 -22.07 18.41 -6.90
N LEU A 61 -22.44 17.22 -6.42
CA LEU A 61 -23.84 16.82 -6.25
C LEU A 61 -24.53 17.76 -5.26
N ASN A 62 -25.77 18.13 -5.56
CA ASN A 62 -26.63 18.79 -4.57
C ASN A 62 -27.18 17.76 -3.56
N GLU A 63 -27.83 18.24 -2.50
CA GLU A 63 -28.31 17.39 -1.41
C GLU A 63 -29.29 16.31 -1.86
N SER A 64 -30.21 16.65 -2.77
CA SER A 64 -31.21 15.72 -3.28
C SER A 64 -30.56 14.58 -4.09
N GLN A 65 -29.61 14.94 -4.95
CA GLN A 65 -28.81 13.97 -5.70
C GLN A 65 -27.97 13.09 -4.76
N ALA A 66 -27.29 13.68 -3.79
CA ALA A 66 -26.47 12.95 -2.83
C ALA A 66 -27.31 11.93 -2.03
N LYS A 67 -28.53 12.28 -1.64
CA LYS A 67 -29.45 11.38 -0.94
C LYS A 67 -29.87 10.18 -1.79
N GLN A 68 -30.18 10.40 -3.07
CA GLN A 68 -30.50 9.31 -4.00
C GLN A 68 -29.28 8.40 -4.23
N VAL A 69 -28.11 9.00 -4.44
CA VAL A 69 -26.85 8.28 -4.63
C VAL A 69 -26.47 7.46 -3.39
N TYR A 70 -26.71 7.99 -2.18
CA TYR A 70 -26.53 7.25 -0.94
C TYR A 70 -27.38 5.99 -0.88
N ALA A 71 -28.68 6.10 -1.20
CA ALA A 71 -29.59 4.96 -1.20
C ALA A 71 -29.12 3.87 -2.18
N ILE A 72 -28.69 4.26 -3.38
CA ILE A 72 -28.13 3.34 -4.38
C ILE A 72 -26.87 2.65 -3.85
N ASN A 73 -25.92 3.42 -3.29
CA ASN A 73 -24.68 2.87 -2.74
C ASN A 73 -24.95 1.88 -1.60
N LEU A 74 -25.88 2.21 -0.70
CA LEU A 74 -26.21 1.37 0.43
C LEU A 74 -26.78 0.03 -0.03
N ALA A 75 -27.72 0.04 -0.99
CA ALA A 75 -28.27 -1.18 -1.56
C ALA A 75 -27.18 -2.04 -2.24
N GLN A 76 -26.33 -1.43 -3.06
CA GLN A 76 -25.22 -2.13 -3.72
C GLN A 76 -24.22 -2.74 -2.73
N ILE A 77 -23.91 -2.01 -1.65
CA ILE A 77 -22.97 -2.50 -0.62
C ILE A 77 -23.59 -3.67 0.15
N LYS A 78 -24.87 -3.59 0.50
CA LYS A 78 -25.58 -4.70 1.16
C LYS A 78 -25.57 -5.95 0.29
N GLU A 79 -25.84 -5.82 -1.00
CA GLU A 79 -25.80 -6.96 -1.93
C GLU A 79 -24.39 -7.55 -2.04
N MET A 80 -23.36 -6.71 -2.16
CA MET A 80 -21.98 -7.17 -2.18
C MET A 80 -21.58 -7.91 -0.90
N ILE A 81 -22.02 -7.43 0.27
CA ILE A 81 -21.78 -8.13 1.55
C ILE A 81 -22.47 -9.49 1.55
N ALA A 82 -23.75 -9.54 1.17
CA ALA A 82 -24.51 -10.79 1.10
C ALA A 82 -23.89 -11.80 0.11
N GLN A 83 -23.44 -11.33 -1.06
CA GLN A 83 -22.74 -12.18 -2.02
C GLN A 83 -21.41 -12.71 -1.44
N ARG A 84 -20.65 -11.88 -0.74
CA ARG A 84 -19.39 -12.28 -0.10
C ARG A 84 -19.64 -13.35 0.96
N GLU A 85 -20.66 -13.20 1.78
CA GLU A 85 -21.05 -14.19 2.80
C GLU A 85 -21.46 -15.52 2.15
N LYS A 86 -22.25 -15.48 1.06
CA LYS A 86 -22.61 -16.67 0.27
C LYS A 86 -21.37 -17.37 -0.27
N MET A 87 -20.42 -16.64 -0.85
CA MET A 87 -19.18 -17.22 -1.37
C MET A 87 -18.29 -17.78 -0.25
N GLU A 88 -18.25 -17.15 0.92
CA GLU A 88 -17.51 -17.66 2.07
C GLU A 88 -18.11 -18.98 2.58
N ALA A 89 -19.44 -19.04 2.69
CA ALA A 89 -20.16 -20.26 3.06
C ALA A 89 -19.93 -21.38 2.04
N ALA A 90 -20.02 -21.09 0.74
CA ALA A 90 -19.73 -22.04 -0.32
C ALA A 90 -18.31 -22.60 -0.24
N ARG A 91 -17.31 -21.73 0.02
CA ARG A 91 -15.91 -22.16 0.18
C ARG A 91 -15.72 -23.05 1.41
N LYS A 92 -16.38 -22.74 2.53
CA LYS A 92 -16.32 -23.59 3.74
C LYS A 92 -16.92 -24.96 3.45
N ALA A 93 -18.07 -25.01 2.78
CA ALA A 93 -18.69 -26.29 2.39
C ALA A 93 -17.81 -27.10 1.43
N GLU A 94 -17.16 -26.45 0.46
CA GLU A 94 -16.19 -27.09 -0.42
C GLU A 94 -14.99 -27.63 0.37
N ALA A 95 -14.45 -26.85 1.30
CA ALA A 95 -13.33 -27.27 2.14
C ALA A 95 -13.69 -28.51 2.99
N GLU A 96 -14.89 -28.58 3.57
CA GLU A 96 -15.34 -29.77 4.30
C GLU A 96 -15.44 -31.01 3.39
N LYS A 97 -15.97 -30.85 2.16
CA LYS A 97 -16.00 -31.94 1.18
C LYS A 97 -14.58 -32.40 0.82
N MET A 98 -13.68 -31.47 0.54
CA MET A 98 -12.29 -31.79 0.19
C MET A 98 -11.55 -32.47 1.34
N LYS A 99 -11.80 -32.05 2.58
CA LYS A 99 -11.23 -32.66 3.78
C LYS A 99 -11.64 -34.14 3.95
N SER A 100 -12.84 -34.52 3.48
CA SER A 100 -13.29 -35.91 3.54
C SER A 100 -12.66 -36.83 2.47
N ILE A 101 -12.11 -36.27 1.40
CA ILE A 101 -11.54 -37.01 0.26
C ILE A 101 -10.01 -37.09 0.34
N LEU A 102 -9.38 -36.01 0.82
CA LEU A 102 -7.93 -35.85 0.81
C LEU A 102 -7.29 -36.36 2.11
N THR A 103 -6.05 -36.83 2.03
CA THR A 103 -5.22 -37.00 3.22
C THR A 103 -4.90 -35.62 3.83
N THR A 104 -4.50 -35.59 5.10
CA THR A 104 -4.16 -34.34 5.80
C THR A 104 -3.11 -33.52 5.04
N GLU A 105 -2.06 -34.17 4.51
CA GLU A 105 -1.00 -33.51 3.76
C GLU A 105 -1.52 -32.90 2.45
N GLN A 106 -2.33 -33.66 1.70
CA GLN A 106 -2.95 -33.19 0.47
C GLN A 106 -3.93 -32.03 0.73
N PHE A 107 -4.69 -32.09 1.81
CA PHE A 107 -5.62 -31.02 2.20
C PHE A 107 -4.87 -29.74 2.57
N MET A 108 -3.73 -29.83 3.28
CA MET A 108 -2.90 -28.67 3.58
C MET A 108 -2.34 -28.02 2.30
N GLN A 109 -1.82 -28.83 1.37
CA GLN A 109 -1.34 -28.34 0.07
C GLN A 109 -2.46 -27.67 -0.73
N TRP A 110 -3.63 -28.31 -0.82
CA TRP A 110 -4.81 -27.76 -1.49
C TRP A 110 -5.29 -26.44 -0.84
N SER A 111 -5.36 -26.39 0.49
CA SER A 111 -5.75 -25.18 1.24
C SER A 111 -4.80 -24.02 0.98
N GLN A 112 -3.49 -24.29 0.91
CA GLN A 112 -2.48 -23.28 0.57
C GLN A 112 -2.66 -22.76 -0.88
N MET A 113 -2.89 -23.65 -1.84
CA MET A 113 -3.20 -23.26 -3.23
C MET A 113 -4.47 -22.40 -3.30
N GLN A 114 -5.51 -22.78 -2.58
CA GLN A 114 -6.78 -22.05 -2.53
C GLN A 114 -6.58 -20.65 -1.91
N GLN A 115 -5.77 -20.54 -0.86
CA GLN A 115 -5.43 -19.25 -0.27
C GLN A 115 -4.62 -18.36 -1.22
N GLN A 116 -3.69 -18.93 -2.00
CA GLN A 116 -2.93 -18.18 -3.01
C GLN A 116 -3.85 -17.63 -4.11
N HIS A 117 -4.79 -18.45 -4.60
CA HIS A 117 -5.79 -18.02 -5.58
C HIS A 117 -6.64 -16.86 -5.03
N MET A 118 -7.04 -16.95 -3.76
CA MET A 118 -7.83 -15.92 -3.07
C MET A 118 -7.06 -14.63 -2.78
N ARG A 119 -5.74 -14.69 -2.64
CA ARG A 119 -4.86 -13.52 -2.47
C ARG A 119 -4.58 -12.78 -3.78
N MET A 120 -5.10 -13.25 -4.91
CA MET A 120 -5.03 -12.59 -6.22
C MET A 120 -6.34 -11.90 -6.68
N PRO A 121 -7.03 -11.06 -5.87
CA PRO A 121 -8.05 -10.17 -6.40
C PRO A 121 -7.35 -8.92 -6.96
N GLY A 122 -6.65 -9.04 -8.10
CA GLY A 122 -5.90 -7.90 -8.65
C GLY A 122 -5.06 -8.08 -9.93
N GLN A 123 -4.80 -9.31 -10.41
CA GLN A 123 -4.06 -9.48 -11.68
C GLN A 123 -4.93 -9.47 -12.95
N ARG A 124 -6.25 -9.31 -12.85
CA ARG A 124 -7.15 -9.05 -13.99
C ARG A 124 -7.51 -7.56 -14.11
N GLY A 125 -6.48 -6.73 -14.17
CA GLY A 125 -6.59 -5.29 -14.31
C GLY A 125 -5.27 -4.69 -14.79
N HIS A 126 -4.80 -5.13 -15.96
CA HIS A 126 -3.79 -4.37 -16.72
C HIS A 126 -4.40 -3.03 -17.15
N GLY A 127 -4.35 -2.03 -16.28
CA GLY A 127 -4.20 -0.64 -16.70
C GLY A 127 -2.71 -0.34 -16.80
N PRO A 128 -2.21 0.32 -17.86
CA PRO A 128 -0.79 0.61 -18.00
C PRO A 128 -0.41 1.72 -17.02
N GLN A 129 -0.01 1.32 -15.81
CA GLN A 129 0.60 2.22 -14.83
C GLN A 129 1.44 1.43 -13.82
N ALA A 130 2.34 0.59 -14.34
CA ALA A 130 3.60 0.34 -13.67
C ALA A 130 4.49 1.59 -13.89
N MET A 131 4.24 2.65 -13.13
CA MET A 131 5.17 3.78 -13.06
C MET A 131 6.43 3.30 -12.34
N HIS A 132 7.38 2.81 -13.13
CA HIS A 132 8.75 2.58 -12.72
C HIS A 132 9.25 3.90 -12.12
N LYS A 133 9.47 3.94 -10.80
CA LYS A 133 10.14 5.07 -10.13
C LYS A 133 11.63 4.97 -10.42
N GLY A 134 11.98 5.14 -11.70
CA GLY A 134 13.32 5.50 -12.10
C GLY A 134 13.56 6.93 -11.65
N LYS A 135 14.66 7.14 -10.92
CA LYS A 135 15.25 8.46 -10.77
C LYS A 135 15.51 9.04 -12.17
N ASP A 136 15.53 10.36 -12.22
CA ASP A 136 15.97 11.19 -13.35
C ASP A 136 14.84 11.69 -14.26
N GLY A 137 14.58 12.99 -14.13
CA GLY A 137 13.56 13.71 -14.85
C GLY A 137 13.87 13.84 -16.34
N LYS A 138 12.96 13.32 -17.17
CA LYS A 138 12.58 13.91 -18.46
C LYS A 138 11.33 13.17 -18.97
N LYS A 139 10.15 13.68 -18.64
CA LYS A 139 8.90 13.23 -19.31
C LYS A 139 8.90 13.80 -20.72
N GLN A 140 9.44 13.07 -21.68
CA GLN A 140 9.13 13.28 -23.09
C GLN A 140 7.75 12.66 -23.33
N GLY A 141 6.81 13.50 -23.78
CA GLY A 141 5.44 13.10 -24.04
C GLY A 141 5.38 12.11 -25.19
N GLU A 142 5.00 10.87 -24.90
CA GLU A 142 4.61 9.90 -25.91
C GLU A 142 3.29 10.35 -26.54
N CYS A 143 3.40 11.02 -27.69
CA CYS A 143 2.29 11.18 -28.61
C CYS A 143 1.95 9.79 -29.16
N LYS A 144 0.76 9.28 -28.83
CA LYS A 144 0.23 8.04 -29.42
C LYS A 144 0.24 8.19 -30.96
N ALA A 145 0.92 7.26 -31.61
CA ALA A 145 0.92 7.08 -33.06
C ALA A 145 -0.50 6.74 -33.53
N ASN A 146 -1.27 7.76 -33.93
CA ASN A 146 -2.41 7.75 -34.86
C ASN A 146 -3.11 9.13 -34.87
N CYS A 147 -2.33 10.21 -34.97
CA CYS A 147 -2.86 11.55 -35.15
C CYS A 147 -2.15 12.18 -36.35
N ASP A 148 -2.80 12.23 -37.51
CA ASP A 148 -2.36 12.93 -38.73
C ASP A 148 -2.40 14.46 -38.60
N LYS A 149 -1.93 15.00 -37.48
CA LYS A 149 -1.81 16.44 -37.24
C LYS A 149 -0.39 16.77 -36.80
N PRO A 150 0.33 17.67 -37.50
CA PRO A 150 1.67 18.06 -37.11
C PRO A 150 1.67 18.62 -35.69
N CYS A 151 2.43 17.99 -34.78
CA CYS A 151 2.64 18.54 -33.45
C CYS A 151 3.48 19.83 -33.55
N PRO A 152 3.13 20.91 -32.85
CA PRO A 152 3.88 22.16 -32.92
C PRO A 152 5.28 21.95 -32.33
N VAL A 153 6.30 22.17 -33.16
CA VAL A 153 7.70 22.23 -32.72
C VAL A 153 7.85 23.50 -31.88
N ARG A 154 8.16 23.36 -30.59
CA ARG A 154 8.55 24.50 -29.75
C ARG A 154 9.95 24.94 -30.17
N ASP A 155 10.03 26.04 -30.90
CA ASP A 155 11.28 26.71 -31.21
C ASP A 155 12.03 27.08 -29.93
N LYS A 156 13.26 26.55 -29.80
CA LYS A 156 14.23 27.06 -28.84
C LYS A 156 14.89 28.30 -29.44
N LYS A 157 14.37 29.48 -29.12
CA LYS A 157 15.09 30.76 -29.21
C LYS A 157 15.39 31.15 -27.77
N GLY A 158 16.64 31.03 -27.27
CA GLY A 158 17.76 31.90 -27.61
C GLY A 158 17.68 33.14 -26.72
N LYS A 159 18.29 33.11 -25.53
CA LYS A 159 19.43 33.98 -25.15
C LYS A 159 19.26 35.44 -25.62
N GLU A 160 18.89 36.32 -24.69
CA GLU A 160 19.73 37.39 -24.14
C GLU A 160 19.26 37.74 -22.73
#